data_AF-A0A2A6RM86-F1
#
_entry.id   AF-A0A2A6RM86-F1
#
_cell.length_a   1.000
_cell.length_b   1.000
_cell.length_c   1.000
_cell.angle_alpha   90.00
_cell.angle_beta   90.00
_cell.angle_gamma   90.00
#
_symmetry.space_group_name_H-M   'P 1'
#
loop_
_entity.id
_entity.type
_entity.pdbx_description
1 polymer ?
#
loop_
_entity_poly.entity_id
_entity_poly.type
_entity_poly.pdbx_seq_one_letter_code
_entity_poly.pdbx_strand_id
1 'polypeptide(L)'
;MGQLRFDQRWLILVGLIIVLANASALPWQVVALSLAGVGGWLLWTAWQMAGGSSLLGRDAGHVTYWRGQRIERPPLPRQRRPTSWPSLAPILVIGLFGAALVMAGLVVFLRAFEL
;
A
#
# COMPACT_ATOMS: atom_id res chain seq x y z
N MET A 1 17.66 -9.70 23.80
CA MET A 1 16.91 -8.43 23.93
C MET A 1 16.09 -8.24 22.67
N GLY A 2 14.76 -8.40 22.75
CA GLY A 2 13.88 -8.35 21.58
C GLY A 2 13.86 -6.95 20.99
N GLN A 3 14.27 -6.80 19.73
CA GLN A 3 14.06 -5.56 18.99
C GLN A 3 12.55 -5.41 18.80
N LEU A 4 11.94 -4.44 19.48
CA LEU A 4 10.63 -3.91 19.12
C LEU A 4 10.77 -3.39 17.69
N ARG A 5 10.43 -4.23 16.71
CA ARG A 5 10.34 -3.83 15.31
C ARG A 5 9.15 -2.89 15.24
N PHE A 6 9.44 -1.60 15.35
CA PHE A 6 8.45 -0.55 15.30
C PHE A 6 7.78 -0.60 13.92
N ASP A 7 6.61 -1.23 13.85
CA ASP A 7 5.91 -1.45 12.60
C ASP A 7 5.25 -0.13 12.19
N GLN A 8 5.79 0.47 11.13
CA GLN A 8 5.35 1.75 10.54
C GLN A 8 3.85 1.78 10.26
N ARG A 9 3.20 0.62 10.08
CA ARG A 9 1.74 0.51 9.89
C ARG A 9 0.96 1.08 11.08
N TRP A 10 1.45 0.90 12.30
CA TRP A 10 0.83 1.47 13.50
C TRP A 10 0.91 3.00 13.52
N LEU A 11 2.04 3.58 13.11
CA LEU A 11 2.15 5.03 12.98
C LEU A 11 1.16 5.60 11.98
N ILE A 12 1.02 4.95 10.81
CA ILE A 12 0.07 5.39 9.78
C ILE A 12 -1.35 5.30 10.32
N LEU A 13 -1.70 4.21 11.01
CA LEU A 13 -3.02 4.03 11.60
C LEU A 13 -3.33 5.08 12.67
N VAL A 14 -2.40 5.31 13.61
CA VAL A 14 -2.54 6.33 14.65
C VAL A 14 -2.66 7.72 14.04
N GLY A 15 -1.81 8.04 13.07
CA GLY A 15 -1.88 9.31 12.34
C GLY A 15 -3.22 9.49 11.64
N LEU A 16 -3.74 8.46 10.97
CA LEU A 16 -5.05 8.50 10.32
C LEU A 16 -6.18 8.73 11.33
N ILE A 17 -6.14 8.03 12.47
CA ILE A 17 -7.14 8.22 13.54
C ILE A 17 -7.10 9.65 14.06
N ILE A 18 -5.91 10.23 14.29
CA ILE A 18 -5.78 11.62 14.73
C ILE A 18 -6.37 12.58 13.71
N VAL A 19 -6.09 12.38 12.42
CA VAL A 19 -6.65 13.21 11.34
C VAL A 19 -8.17 13.10 11.29
N LEU A 20 -8.71 11.88 11.39
CA LEU A 20 -10.16 11.65 11.40
C LEU A 20 -10.84 12.26 12.62
N ALA A 21 -10.24 12.11 13.81
CA ALA A 21 -10.77 12.66 15.05
C ALA A 21 -10.78 14.20 15.05
N ASN A 22 -9.86 14.83 14.30
CA ASN A 22 -9.74 16.27 14.19
C ASN A 22 -10.16 16.80 12.80
N ALA A 23 -10.91 16.02 12.02
CA ALA A 23 -11.22 16.36 10.64
C ALA A 23 -12.02 17.67 10.49
N SER A 24 -12.81 18.05 11.51
CA SER A 24 -13.54 19.31 11.53
C SER A 24 -12.67 20.54 11.84
N ALA A 25 -11.49 20.34 12.42
CA ALA A 25 -10.56 21.41 12.80
C ALA A 25 -9.36 21.55 11.85
N LEU A 26 -9.13 20.54 10.99
CA LEU A 26 -8.02 20.51 10.05
C LEU A 26 -8.40 21.12 8.70
N PRO A 27 -7.43 21.72 7.97
CA PRO A 27 -7.64 22.13 6.59
C PRO A 27 -8.06 20.93 5.73
N TRP A 28 -9.02 21.15 4.83
CA TRP A 28 -9.56 20.08 3.98
C TRP A 28 -8.46 19.39 3.16
N GLN A 29 -7.38 20.11 2.80
CA GLN A 29 -6.24 19.57 2.07
C GLN A 29 -5.57 18.44 2.86
N VAL A 30 -5.39 18.63 4.17
CA VAL A 30 -4.75 17.63 5.04
C VAL A 30 -5.62 16.39 5.13
N VAL A 31 -6.93 16.55 5.30
CA VAL A 31 -7.89 15.44 5.38
C VAL A 31 -7.94 14.69 4.05
N ALA A 32 -8.16 15.40 2.94
CA ALA A 32 -8.25 14.82 1.60
C ALA A 32 -6.96 14.09 1.19
N LEU A 33 -5.79 14.71 1.40
CA LEU A 33 -4.51 14.08 1.10
C LEU A 33 -4.22 12.87 1.99
N SER A 34 -4.60 12.91 3.27
CA SER A 34 -4.42 11.76 4.17
C SER A 34 -5.29 10.58 3.73
N LEU A 35 -6.56 10.84 3.40
CA LEU A 35 -7.48 9.82 2.91
C LEU A 35 -7.04 9.25 1.56
N ALA A 36 -6.71 10.11 0.60
CA ALA A 36 -6.25 9.70 -0.73
C ALA A 36 -4.88 9.01 -0.66
N GLY A 37 -3.97 9.47 0.20
CA GLY A 37 -2.65 8.89 0.39
C GLY A 37 -2.72 7.49 1.00
N VAL A 38 -3.44 7.32 2.11
CA VAL A 38 -3.62 6.02 2.75
C VAL A 38 -4.45 5.09 1.85
N GLY A 39 -5.54 5.58 1.27
CA GLY A 39 -6.37 4.82 0.35
C GLY A 39 -5.61 4.35 -0.90
N GLY A 40 -4.84 5.24 -1.51
CA GLY A 40 -3.98 4.94 -2.65
C GLY A 40 -2.88 3.93 -2.31
N TRP A 41 -2.28 4.04 -1.13
CA TRP A 41 -1.33 3.05 -0.63
C TRP A 41 -1.97 1.66 -0.46
N LEU A 42 -3.18 1.58 0.09
CA LEU A 42 -3.92 0.32 0.21
C LEU A 42 -4.24 -0.28 -1.16
N LEU A 43 -4.72 0.52 -2.11
CA LEU A 43 -4.96 0.06 -3.49
C LEU A 43 -3.67 -0.47 -4.15
N TRP A 44 -2.56 0.23 -3.94
CA TRP A 44 -1.25 -0.21 -4.43
C TRP A 44 -0.82 -1.54 -3.79
N THR A 45 -1.08 -1.75 -2.51
CA THR A 45 -0.79 -3.02 -1.84
C THR A 45 -1.68 -4.15 -2.34
N ALA A 46 -2.98 -3.90 -2.55
CA ALA A 46 -3.91 -4.88 -3.13
C ALA A 46 -3.47 -5.25 -4.56
N TRP A 47 -3.06 -4.28 -5.36
CA TRP A 47 -2.51 -4.49 -6.70
C TRP A 47 -1.24 -5.37 -6.68
N GLN A 48 -0.30 -5.10 -5.77
CA GLN A 48 0.89 -5.94 -5.61
C GLN A 48 0.53 -7.36 -5.22
N MET A 49 -0.41 -7.55 -4.28
CA MET A 49 -0.87 -8.87 -3.86
C MET A 49 -1.60 -9.63 -4.97
N ALA A 50 -2.29 -8.92 -5.87
CA ALA A 50 -2.91 -9.50 -7.06
C ALA A 50 -1.89 -9.94 -8.14
N GLY A 51 -0.59 -9.69 -7.92
CA GLY A 51 0.48 -10.05 -8.85
C GLY A 51 0.85 -8.92 -9.81
N GLY A 52 0.37 -7.69 -9.59
CA GLY A 52 0.73 -6.52 -10.40
C GLY A 52 2.22 -6.19 -10.40
N SER A 53 2.96 -6.66 -9.39
CA SER A 53 4.42 -6.52 -9.29
C SER A 53 5.20 -7.32 -10.35
N SER A 54 4.62 -8.40 -10.90
CA SER A 54 5.27 -9.20 -11.94
C SER A 54 5.19 -8.54 -13.32
N LEU A 55 4.24 -7.62 -13.54
CA LEU A 55 4.08 -6.87 -14.80
C LEU A 55 5.10 -5.74 -14.93
N LEU A 56 5.61 -5.20 -13.81
CA LEU A 56 6.59 -4.11 -13.78
C LEU A 56 8.06 -4.57 -13.84
N GLY A 57 8.32 -5.83 -14.23
CA GLY A 57 9.66 -6.26 -14.67
C GLY A 57 10.73 -6.31 -13.58
N ARG A 58 10.43 -6.91 -12.42
CA ARG A 58 11.45 -7.17 -11.38
C ARG A 58 12.09 -8.56 -11.48
N ASP A 59 12.26 -9.06 -12.70
CA ASP A 59 12.96 -10.32 -13.03
C ASP A 59 14.42 -10.08 -13.45
N ALA A 60 15.05 -9.00 -12.99
CA ALA A 60 16.49 -8.81 -13.18
C ALA A 60 17.24 -9.72 -12.19
N GLY A 61 17.54 -10.95 -12.61
CA GLY A 61 18.47 -11.83 -11.91
C GLY A 61 19.74 -11.03 -11.59
N HIS A 62 19.97 -10.75 -10.30
CA HIS A 62 21.12 -9.98 -9.88
C HIS A 62 22.36 -10.85 -10.00
N VAL A 63 23.18 -10.58 -11.01
CA VAL A 63 24.51 -11.16 -11.15
C VAL A 63 25.42 -10.46 -10.16
N THR A 64 25.84 -11.20 -9.13
CA THR A 64 26.85 -10.70 -8.19
C THR A 64 28.19 -11.33 -8.56
N TYR A 65 29.22 -10.50 -8.71
CA TYR A 65 30.59 -10.97 -8.87
C TYR A 65 31.26 -10.99 -7.49
N TRP A 66 31.79 -12.14 -7.09
CA TRP A 66 32.54 -12.29 -5.85
C TRP A 66 33.79 -13.11 -6.10
N ARG A 67 34.97 -12.58 -5.73
CA ARG A 67 36.28 -13.23 -5.93
C ARG A 67 36.51 -13.75 -7.36
N GLY A 68 36.08 -13.00 -8.38
CA GLY A 68 36.20 -13.40 -9.78
C GLY A 68 35.20 -14.46 -10.25
N GLN A 69 34.30 -14.92 -9.37
CA GLN A 69 33.26 -15.89 -9.72
C GLN A 69 31.91 -15.20 -9.94
N ARG A 70 31.24 -15.59 -11.02
CA ARG A 70 29.87 -15.15 -11.33
C ARG A 70 28.89 -15.97 -10.50
N ILE A 71 28.18 -15.33 -9.58
CA ILE A 71 27.10 -15.95 -8.83
C ILE A 71 25.78 -15.42 -9.39
N GLU A 72 25.06 -16.28 -10.10
CA GLU A 72 23.70 -16.01 -10.52
C GLU A 72 22.77 -16.27 -9.34
N ARG A 73 22.20 -15.20 -8.79
CA ARG A 73 21.11 -15.38 -7.82
C ARG A 73 19.85 -15.69 -8.62
N PRO A 74 19.16 -16.81 -8.34
CA PRO A 74 17.87 -17.07 -8.96
C PRO A 74 16.93 -15.89 -8.67
N PRO A 75 16.10 -15.48 -9.64
CA PRO A 75 15.12 -14.42 -9.42
C PRO A 75 14.26 -14.78 -8.20
N LEU A 76 13.91 -13.76 -7.40
CA LEU A 76 13.05 -13.97 -6.23
C LEU A 76 11.81 -14.78 -6.65
N PRO A 77 11.32 -15.71 -5.82
CA PRO A 77 10.17 -16.54 -6.17
C PRO A 77 9.04 -15.67 -6.69
N ARG A 78 8.63 -15.88 -7.95
CA ARG A 78 7.47 -15.23 -8.56
C ARG A 78 6.32 -15.34 -7.57
N GLN A 79 5.79 -14.21 -7.13
CA GLN A 79 4.65 -14.17 -6.23
C GLN A 79 3.52 -14.93 -6.94
N ARG A 80 3.24 -16.17 -6.50
CA ARG A 80 2.24 -17.03 -7.16
C ARG A 80 0.92 -16.29 -7.14
N ARG A 81 0.29 -16.16 -8.31
CA ARG A 81 -1.02 -15.53 -8.42
C ARG A 81 -1.96 -16.21 -7.42
N PRO A 82 -2.64 -15.44 -6.55
CA PRO A 82 -3.58 -15.98 -5.58
C PRO A 82 -4.68 -16.72 -6.36
N THR A 83 -4.67 -18.04 -6.24
CA THR A 83 -5.56 -18.94 -7.00
C THR A 83 -6.63 -19.56 -6.12
N SER A 84 -6.51 -19.41 -4.79
CA SER A 84 -7.46 -19.93 -3.82
C SER A 84 -8.28 -18.79 -3.19
N TRP A 85 -9.55 -19.06 -2.88
CA TRP A 85 -10.45 -18.08 -2.25
C TRP A 85 -9.89 -17.42 -0.96
N PRO A 86 -9.21 -18.16 -0.06
CA PRO A 86 -8.58 -17.56 1.13
C PRO A 86 -7.46 -16.57 0.79
N SER A 87 -6.81 -16.72 -0.36
CA SER A 87 -5.76 -15.80 -0.82
C SER A 87 -6.31 -14.55 -1.50
N LEU A 88 -7.57 -14.57 -1.96
CA LEU A 88 -8.28 -13.44 -2.56
C LEU A 88 -8.97 -12.54 -1.53
N ALA A 89 -9.48 -13.12 -0.45
CA ALA A 89 -10.13 -12.39 0.64
C ALA A 89 -9.34 -11.15 1.13
N PRO A 90 -8.04 -11.23 1.48
CA PRO A 90 -7.30 -10.06 1.92
C PRO A 90 -7.15 -9.00 0.83
N ILE A 91 -7.03 -9.40 -0.44
CA ILE A 91 -6.90 -8.48 -1.58
C ILE A 91 -8.18 -7.68 -1.76
N LEU A 92 -9.33 -8.35 -1.68
CA LEU A 92 -10.63 -7.72 -1.79
C LEU A 92 -10.89 -6.76 -0.62
N VAL A 93 -10.59 -7.19 0.61
CA VAL A 93 -10.77 -6.34 1.80
C VAL A 93 -9.90 -5.10 1.71
N ILE A 94 -8.59 -5.27 1.47
CA ILE A 94 -7.65 -4.14 1.37
C ILE A 94 -8.02 -3.22 0.19
N GLY A 95 -8.38 -3.79 -0.95
CA GLY A 95 -8.80 -3.04 -2.13
C GLY A 95 -10.08 -2.23 -1.89
N LEU A 96 -11.08 -2.83 -1.23
CA LEU A 96 -12.34 -2.18 -0.91
C LEU A 96 -12.14 -1.02 0.08
N PHE A 97 -11.37 -1.24 1.15
CA PHE A 97 -11.03 -0.17 2.10
C PHE A 97 -10.21 0.95 1.43
N GLY A 98 -9.26 0.59 0.57
CA GLY A 98 -8.48 1.56 -0.21
C GLY A 98 -9.38 2.41 -1.10
N ALA A 99 -10.28 1.78 -1.85
CA ALA A 99 -11.23 2.47 -2.72
C ALA A 99 -12.17 3.40 -1.92
N ALA A 100 -12.70 2.92 -0.80
CA ALA A 100 -13.57 3.71 0.06
C ALA A 100 -12.87 4.97 0.60
N LEU A 101 -11.60 4.86 1.02
CA LEU A 101 -10.82 6.00 1.49
C LEU A 101 -10.51 7.00 0.38
N VAL A 102 -10.13 6.53 -0.82
CA VAL A 102 -9.90 7.42 -1.97
C VAL A 102 -11.20 8.17 -2.34
N MET A 103 -12.33 7.47 -2.38
CA MET A 103 -13.62 8.09 -2.62
C MET A 103 -13.99 9.10 -1.55
N ALA A 104 -13.75 8.80 -0.26
CA ALA A 104 -13.98 9.75 0.82
C ALA A 104 -13.12 11.02 0.65
N GLY A 105 -11.84 10.86 0.30
CA GLY A 105 -10.95 11.99 -0.01
C GLY A 105 -11.44 12.82 -1.19
N LEU A 106 -11.95 12.16 -2.25
CA LEU A 106 -12.56 12.83 -3.40
C LEU A 106 -13.80 13.62 -3.00
N VAL A 107 -14.68 13.06 -2.16
CA VAL A 107 -15.87 13.76 -1.66
C VAL A 107 -15.48 14.98 -0.82
N VAL A 108 -14.47 14.86 0.05
CA VAL A 108 -13.97 16.02 0.82
C VAL A 108 -13.43 17.10 -0.12
N PHE A 109 -12.70 16.70 -1.16
CA PHE A 109 -12.21 17.62 -2.19
C PHE A 109 -13.37 18.33 -2.90
N LEU A 110 -14.32 17.58 -3.48
CA LEU A 110 -15.45 18.14 -4.21
C LEU A 110 -16.29 19.10 -3.34
N ARG A 111 -16.57 18.67 -2.09
CA ARG A 111 -17.28 19.51 -1.12
C ARG A 111 -16.54 20.81 -0.82
N ALA A 112 -15.21 20.80 -0.80
CA ALA A 112 -14.41 22.02 -0.57
C ALA A 112 -14.49 23.00 -1.74
N PHE A 113 -14.82 22.54 -2.95
CA PHE A 113 -15.00 23.36 -4.15
C PHE A 113 -16.47 23.60 -4.52
N GLU A 114 -17.42 23.19 -3.67
CA GLU A 114 -18.87 23.31 -3.92
C GLU A 114 -19.34 22.65 -5.24
N LEU A 115 -18.65 21.58 -5.65
CA LEU A 115 -18.97 20.73 -6.79
C LEU A 115 -19.69 19.45 -6.33
#